data_AF-A0A183FJW8-F1
#
_entry.id   AF-A0A183FJW8-F1
#
_cell.length_a   1.000
_cell.length_b   1.000
_cell.length_c   1.000
_cell.angle_alpha   90.00
_cell.angle_beta   90.00
_cell.angle_gamma   90.00
#
_symmetry.space_group_name_H-M   'P 1'
#
loop_
_entity.id
_entity.type
_entity.pdbx_description
1 polymer ?
#
loop_
_entity_poly.entity_id
_entity_poly.type
_entity_poly.pdbx_seq_one_letter_code
_entity_poly.pdbx_strand_id
1 'polypeptide(L)'
;MEQIRRLSKEQSSVLEESYYVQYTTLLGSYTACIRDEKVTRERNPLMFAIAAEELGHFVLRHSVQESGLDPERVKEFDVLVDIIRKSLHGKLDL
;
A
#
# COMPACT_ATOMS: atom_id res chain seq x y z
N MET A 1 7.30 -4.34 23.31
CA MET A 1 6.45 -3.86 22.20
C MET A 1 7.26 -3.32 21.03
N GLU A 2 8.29 -2.52 21.28
CA GLU A 2 9.10 -1.88 20.23
C GLU A 2 9.93 -2.87 19.38
N GLN A 3 10.54 -3.89 20.01
CA GLN A 3 11.22 -4.98 19.29
C GLN A 3 10.29 -5.82 18.40
N ILE A 4 9.03 -6.04 18.82
CA ILE A 4 8.03 -6.77 18.02
C ILE A 4 7.66 -5.95 16.77
N ARG A 5 7.48 -4.63 16.91
CA ARG A 5 7.23 -3.74 15.77
C ARG A 5 8.40 -3.67 14.81
N ARG A 6 9.63 -3.74 15.31
CA ARG A 6 10.83 -3.74 14.47
C ARG A 6 10.96 -5.04 13.68
N LEU A 7 10.76 -6.18 14.34
CA LEU A 7 10.73 -7.50 13.69
C LEU A 7 9.59 -7.61 12.66
N SER A 8 8.41 -7.05 12.94
CA SER A 8 7.30 -7.04 11.97
C SER A 8 7.61 -6.16 10.76
N LYS A 9 8.30 -5.05 10.96
CA LYS A 9 8.71 -4.14 9.88
C LYS A 9 9.74 -4.78 8.96
N GLU A 10 10.78 -5.40 9.53
CA GLU A 10 11.80 -6.14 8.77
C GLU A 10 11.19 -7.32 8.01
N GLN A 11 10.29 -8.10 8.62
CA GLN A 11 9.58 -9.17 7.92
C GLN A 11 8.67 -8.65 6.81
N SER A 12 8.01 -7.51 7.01
CA SER A 12 7.14 -6.92 5.98
C SER A 12 7.95 -6.44 4.78
N SER A 13 9.15 -5.89 4.99
CA SER A 13 10.08 -5.53 3.92
C SER A 13 10.54 -6.76 3.12
N VAL A 14 10.91 -7.86 3.81
CA VAL A 14 11.37 -9.09 3.17
C VAL A 14 10.25 -9.75 2.34
N LEU A 15 9.02 -9.76 2.85
CA LEU A 15 7.86 -10.26 2.11
C LEU A 15 7.53 -9.39 0.89
N GLU A 16 7.63 -8.08 1.04
CA GLU A 16 7.39 -7.12 -0.03
C GLU A 16 8.41 -7.28 -1.17
N GLU A 17 9.69 -7.50 -0.87
CA GLU A 17 10.70 -7.82 -1.89
C GLU A 17 10.49 -9.20 -2.51
N SER A 18 10.21 -10.22 -1.68
CA SER A 18 10.06 -11.61 -2.14
C SER A 18 8.80 -11.84 -2.99
N TYR A 19 7.75 -11.03 -2.76
CA TYR A 19 6.44 -11.16 -3.40
C TYR A 19 5.99 -9.87 -4.07
N TYR A 20 6.95 -9.04 -4.49
CA TYR A 20 6.70 -7.70 -5.02
C TYR A 20 5.63 -7.67 -6.12
N VAL A 21 5.70 -8.57 -7.09
CA VAL A 21 4.75 -8.63 -8.20
C VAL A 21 3.33 -8.93 -7.70
N GLN A 22 3.19 -9.91 -6.80
CA GLN A 22 1.89 -10.28 -6.24
C GLN A 22 1.34 -9.17 -5.35
N TYR A 23 2.19 -8.56 -4.54
CA TYR A 23 1.80 -7.50 -3.62
C TYR A 23 1.34 -6.25 -4.38
N THR A 24 2.10 -5.78 -5.36
CA THR A 24 1.72 -4.64 -6.22
C THR A 24 0.45 -4.91 -7.02
N THR A 25 0.26 -6.14 -7.51
CA THR A 25 -0.99 -6.57 -8.17
C THR A 25 -2.20 -6.47 -7.22
N LEU A 26 -2.03 -6.85 -5.96
CA LEU A 26 -3.07 -6.75 -4.94
C LEU A 26 -3.42 -5.29 -4.63
N LEU A 27 -2.41 -4.43 -4.43
CA LEU A 27 -2.60 -2.99 -4.22
C LEU A 27 -3.32 -2.33 -5.41
N GLY A 28 -2.96 -2.70 -6.65
CA GLY A 28 -3.65 -2.25 -7.85
C GLY A 28 -5.12 -2.69 -7.88
N SER A 29 -5.39 -3.91 -7.45
CA SER A 29 -6.76 -4.45 -7.36
C SER A 29 -7.60 -3.69 -6.32
N TYR A 30 -7.04 -3.44 -5.14
CA TYR A 30 -7.69 -2.62 -4.10
C TYR A 30 -7.99 -1.21 -4.61
N THR A 31 -7.01 -0.58 -5.24
CA THR A 31 -7.14 0.77 -5.83
C THR A 31 -8.28 0.80 -6.85
N ALA A 32 -8.30 -0.14 -7.80
CA ALA A 32 -9.33 -0.20 -8.83
C ALA A 32 -10.73 -0.48 -8.23
N CYS A 33 -10.83 -1.40 -7.28
CA CYS A 33 -12.10 -1.74 -6.64
C CYS A 33 -12.71 -0.56 -5.86
N ILE A 34 -11.88 0.25 -5.20
CA ILE A 34 -12.35 1.44 -4.48
C ILE A 34 -12.68 2.58 -5.46
N ARG A 35 -11.79 2.84 -6.43
CA ARG A 35 -12.00 3.87 -7.46
C ARG A 35 -13.30 3.64 -8.24
N ASP A 36 -13.56 2.39 -8.64
CA ASP A 36 -14.73 2.01 -9.42
C ASP A 36 -15.98 1.76 -8.55
N GLU A 37 -15.93 2.09 -7.25
CA GLU A 37 -17.03 1.97 -6.28
C GLU A 37 -17.62 0.55 -6.15
N LYS A 38 -16.82 -0.47 -6.49
CA LYS A 38 -17.16 -1.88 -6.26
C LYS A 38 -17.02 -2.23 -4.78
N VAL A 39 -16.05 -1.60 -4.11
CA VAL A 39 -15.82 -1.69 -2.67
C VAL A 39 -15.97 -0.30 -2.06
N THR A 40 -16.99 -0.12 -1.22
CA THR A 40 -17.27 1.12 -0.48
C THR A 40 -17.54 0.81 0.99
N ARG A 41 -17.54 1.83 1.85
CA ARG A 41 -17.84 1.70 3.29
C ARG A 41 -19.23 1.09 3.54
N GLU A 42 -20.17 1.34 2.64
CA GLU A 42 -21.58 0.94 2.76
C GLU A 42 -21.83 -0.45 2.19
N ARG A 43 -21.18 -0.80 1.07
CA ARG A 43 -21.42 -2.08 0.38
C ARG A 43 -20.58 -3.21 0.95
N ASN A 44 -19.31 -2.94 1.24
CA ASN A 44 -18.32 -3.95 1.63
C ASN A 44 -17.42 -3.39 2.74
N PRO A 45 -17.96 -3.11 3.94
CA PRO A 45 -17.25 -2.38 4.99
C PRO A 45 -15.93 -3.03 5.41
N LEU A 46 -15.91 -4.36 5.58
CA LEU A 46 -14.70 -5.10 5.93
C LEU A 46 -13.63 -5.01 4.84
N MET A 47 -14.02 -5.24 3.59
CA MET A 47 -13.09 -5.20 2.46
C MET A 47 -12.54 -3.79 2.25
N PHE A 48 -13.39 -2.77 2.40
CA PHE A 48 -12.98 -1.38 2.32
C PHE A 48 -11.96 -1.03 3.40
N ALA A 49 -12.19 -1.45 4.65
CA ALA A 49 -11.27 -1.20 5.74
C ALA A 49 -9.90 -1.85 5.50
N ILE A 50 -9.87 -3.13 5.10
CA ILE A 50 -8.62 -3.83 4.77
C ILE A 50 -7.88 -3.12 3.64
N ALA A 51 -8.58 -2.85 2.53
CA ALA A 51 -7.98 -2.22 1.37
C ALA A 51 -7.45 -0.81 1.67
N ALA A 52 -8.21 0.00 2.40
CA ALA A 52 -7.80 1.35 2.80
C ALA A 52 -6.57 1.33 3.72
N GLU A 53 -6.54 0.42 4.70
CA GLU A 53 -5.43 0.26 5.65
C GLU A 53 -4.15 -0.17 4.92
N GLU A 54 -4.23 -1.18 4.05
CA GLU A 54 -3.09 -1.69 3.30
C GLU A 54 -2.51 -0.63 2.34
N LEU A 55 -3.39 0.09 1.62
CA LEU A 55 -2.98 1.19 0.74
C LEU A 55 -2.35 2.33 1.54
N GLY A 56 -2.93 2.71 2.68
CA GLY A 56 -2.39 3.75 3.56
C GLY A 56 -1.03 3.38 4.14
N HIS A 57 -0.85 2.13 4.59
CA HIS A 57 0.44 1.65 5.07
C HIS A 57 1.51 1.65 3.98
N PHE A 58 1.17 1.21 2.78
CA PHE A 58 2.08 1.26 1.64
C PHE A 58 2.49 2.70 1.31
N VAL A 59 1.53 3.61 1.20
CA VAL A 59 1.80 5.04 0.93
C VAL A 59 2.66 5.66 2.04
N LEU A 60 2.36 5.41 3.31
CA LEU A 60 3.12 5.95 4.43
C LEU A 60 4.56 5.44 4.43
N ARG A 61 4.74 4.12 4.24
CA ARG A 61 6.06 3.47 4.24
C ARG A 61 6.97 4.00 3.14
N HIS A 62 6.43 4.22 1.95
CA HIS A 62 7.20 4.69 0.80
C HIS A 62 7.24 6.21 0.66
N SER A 63 6.42 6.96 1.42
CA SER A 63 6.56 8.42 1.55
C SER A 63 7.71 8.82 2.47
N VAL A 64 8.14 7.94 3.38
CA VAL A 64 9.29 8.14 4.26
C VAL A 64 10.45 7.36 3.65
N GLN A 65 11.37 8.05 2.96
CA GLN A 65 12.54 7.40 2.34
C GLN A 65 13.38 6.67 3.41
N GLU A 66 13.18 5.36 3.52
CA GLU A 66 14.00 4.52 4.38
C GLU A 66 15.32 4.20 3.70
N SER A 67 16.42 4.46 4.42
CA SER A 67 17.78 4.27 3.95
C SER A 67 18.06 2.77 3.82
N GLY A 68 18.21 2.26 2.59
CA GLY A 68 18.62 0.87 2.36
C GLY A 68 17.94 0.15 1.19
N LEU A 69 16.89 0.73 0.61
CA LEU A 69 16.23 0.16 -0.58
C LEU A 69 17.03 0.45 -1.86
N ASP A 70 16.95 -0.48 -2.82
CA ASP A 70 17.47 -0.31 -4.17
C ASP A 70 16.84 0.93 -4.84
N PRO A 71 17.64 1.90 -5.34
CA PRO A 71 17.13 3.11 -5.98
C PRO A 71 16.14 2.88 -7.13
N GLU A 72 16.25 1.77 -7.86
CA GLU A 72 15.26 1.44 -8.91
C GLU A 72 13.91 1.07 -8.31
N ARG A 73 13.90 0.29 -7.23
CA ARG A 73 12.68 -0.07 -6.50
C ARG A 73 12.02 1.13 -5.84
N VAL A 74 12.82 2.04 -5.26
CA VAL A 74 12.30 3.30 -4.71
C VAL A 74 11.52 4.07 -5.78
N LYS A 75 12.05 4.18 -7.01
CA LYS A 75 11.34 4.85 -8.11
C LYS A 75 10.05 4.13 -8.51
N GLU A 76 10.06 2.80 -8.56
CA GLU A 76 8.85 2.03 -8.86
C GLU A 76 7.78 2.24 -7.78
N PHE A 77 8.17 2.23 -6.50
CA PHE A 77 7.28 2.50 -5.37
C PHE A 77 6.74 3.93 -5.40
N ASP A 78 7.58 4.93 -5.69
CA ASP A 78 7.16 6.33 -5.85
C ASP A 78 6.07 6.45 -6.92
N VAL A 79 6.27 5.80 -8.07
CA VAL A 79 5.27 5.76 -9.16
C VAL A 79 3.97 5.12 -8.70
N LEU A 80 4.04 4.01 -7.96
CA LEU A 80 2.85 3.33 -7.43
C LEU A 80 2.11 4.20 -6.42
N VAL A 81 2.81 4.85 -5.49
CA VAL A 81 2.22 5.80 -4.53
C VAL A 81 1.50 6.92 -5.27
N ASP A 82 2.11 7.47 -6.30
CA ASP A 82 1.52 8.52 -7.14
C ASP A 82 0.24 8.05 -7.83
N ILE A 83 0.25 6.83 -8.39
CA ILE A 83 -0.93 6.22 -9.03
C ILE A 83 -2.04 6.03 -8.01
N ILE A 84 -1.74 5.51 -6.82
CA ILE A 84 -2.71 5.25 -5.74
C ILE A 84 -3.37 6.56 -5.31
N ARG A 85 -2.57 7.58 -4.96
CA ARG A 85 -3.06 8.91 -4.53
C ARG A 85 -3.96 9.56 -5.58
N LYS A 86 -3.52 9.56 -6.85
CA LYS A 86 -4.30 10.14 -7.95
C LYS A 86 -5.59 9.36 -8.20
N SER A 87 -5.54 8.04 -8.15
CA SER A 87 -6.70 7.18 -8.42
C SER A 87 -7.77 7.26 -7.33
N LEU A 88 -7.37 7.56 -6.09
CA LEU A 88 -8.25 7.54 -4.93
C LEU A 88 -8.55 8.94 -4.39
N HIS A 89 -8.15 9.98 -5.11
CA HIS A 89 -8.45 11.36 -4.75
C HIS A 89 -9.96 11.56 -4.54
N GLY A 90 -10.34 12.05 -3.37
CA GLY A 90 -11.73 12.25 -2.98
C GLY A 90 -12.50 10.98 -2.57
N LYS A 91 -11.88 9.80 -2.63
CA LYS A 91 -12.43 8.51 -2.15
C LYS A 91 -11.77 8.07 -0.84
N LEU A 92 -10.46 8.25 -0.74
CA LEU A 92 -9.64 8.00 0.45
C LEU A 92 -8.72 9.19 0.69
N ASP A 93 -8.37 9.41 1.95
CA ASP A 93 -7.39 10.40 2.38
C ASP A 93 -6.08 9.63 2.67
N LEU A 94 -5.12 9.70 1.74
CA LEU A 94 -3.90 8.87 1.67
C LEU A 94 -2.62 9.69 1.43
#